data_AF-A0AAJ1AIV0-F1
#
_entry.id   AF-A0AAJ1AIV0-F1
#
_cell.length_a   1.000
_cell.length_b   1.000
_cell.length_c   1.000
_cell.angle_alpha   90.00
_cell.angle_beta   90.00
_cell.angle_gamma   90.00
#
_symmetry.space_group_name_H-M   'P 1'
#
loop_
_entity.id
_entity.type
_entity.pdbx_description
1 polymer ?
#
loop_
_entity_poly.entity_id
_entity_poly.type
_entity_poly.pdbx_seq_one_letter_code
_entity_poly.pdbx_strand_id
1 'polypeptide(L)'
;MRNRMGRVLAPVVGLSSVACLFAVPVQAATFTVKSTTDATETPLQAQWCEQDLQDWRQRRDVVDYQIADIDARLKDSNLTEADRKALEDQNRKLKQERNGIDEWIKWIFERLIHGVCDV
;
A
#
# COMPACT_ATOMS: atom_id res chain seq x y z
N MET A 1 46.03 -48.70 4.45
CA MET A 1 44.62 -48.63 3.99
C MET A 1 44.63 -48.19 2.53
N ARG A 2 43.86 -48.86 1.66
CA ARG A 2 44.03 -48.90 0.19
C ARG A 2 42.87 -48.14 -0.48
N ASN A 3 43.17 -47.13 -1.31
CA ASN A 3 42.50 -46.70 -2.57
C ASN A 3 42.85 -45.23 -2.85
N ARG A 4 43.63 -44.90 -3.89
CA ARG A 4 43.37 -44.90 -5.35
C ARG A 4 42.27 -43.93 -5.80
N MET A 5 42.76 -42.80 -6.34
CA MET A 5 42.51 -42.25 -7.68
C MET A 5 41.09 -41.87 -8.13
N GLY A 6 41.02 -40.65 -8.66
CA GLY A 6 40.11 -40.23 -9.74
C GLY A 6 39.49 -38.87 -9.45
N ARG A 7 39.96 -37.77 -10.06
CA ARG A 7 39.36 -37.14 -11.26
C ARG A 7 37.93 -36.61 -10.95
N VAL A 8 37.52 -35.36 -11.21
CA VAL A 8 37.78 -34.50 -12.37
C VAL A 8 36.96 -33.18 -12.20
N LEU A 9 37.40 -32.09 -12.84
CA LEU A 9 36.66 -30.87 -13.24
C LEU A 9 36.27 -29.77 -12.22
N ALA A 10 36.97 -28.63 -12.32
CA ALA A 10 36.34 -27.30 -12.42
C ALA A 10 35.81 -27.11 -13.87
N PRO A 11 35.07 -26.03 -14.30
CA PRO A 11 34.86 -24.70 -13.70
C PRO A 11 33.46 -24.02 -14.00
N VAL A 12 33.34 -22.70 -13.72
CA VAL A 12 32.36 -21.69 -14.25
C VAL A 12 30.89 -21.88 -13.80
N VAL A 13 30.02 -20.90 -13.50
CA VAL A 13 29.74 -19.53 -13.95
C VAL A 13 28.93 -18.87 -12.82
N GLY A 14 29.33 -17.71 -12.29
CA GLY A 14 28.63 -16.44 -12.52
C GLY A 14 27.12 -16.55 -12.70
N LEU A 15 26.33 -16.06 -11.73
CA LEU A 15 25.01 -15.48 -11.97
C LEU A 15 24.68 -14.53 -10.82
N SER A 16 24.90 -13.24 -11.08
CA SER A 16 24.17 -12.16 -10.41
C SER A 16 22.69 -12.36 -10.68
N SER A 17 21.89 -12.48 -9.64
CA SER A 17 20.44 -12.29 -9.71
C SER A 17 19.96 -11.84 -8.35
N VAL A 18 20.25 -10.57 -8.03
CA VAL A 18 19.37 -9.79 -7.17
C VAL A 18 18.12 -9.52 -8.02
N ALA A 19 17.15 -10.43 -7.94
CA ALA A 19 15.80 -10.18 -8.41
C ALA A 19 14.98 -9.85 -7.17
N CYS A 20 14.66 -8.56 -7.03
CA CYS A 20 13.92 -7.97 -5.93
C CYS A 20 12.62 -8.74 -5.62
N LEU A 21 12.57 -9.26 -4.40
CA LEU A 21 11.35 -9.65 -3.71
C LEU A 21 10.57 -8.39 -3.32
N PHE A 22 9.64 -7.92 -4.15
CA PHE A 22 8.52 -7.09 -3.68
C PHE A 22 7.25 -7.46 -4.44
N ALA A 23 6.75 -8.67 -4.16
CA ALA A 23 5.33 -8.95 -4.27
C ALA A 23 4.70 -8.54 -2.93
N VAL A 24 4.20 -7.31 -2.83
CA VAL A 24 3.30 -6.91 -1.74
C VAL A 24 1.88 -7.12 -2.26
N PRO A 25 1.19 -8.21 -1.92
CA PRO A 25 -0.22 -8.30 -2.22
C PRO A 25 -0.96 -7.31 -1.31
N VAL A 26 -1.55 -6.27 -1.89
CA VAL A 26 -2.62 -5.48 -1.26
C VAL A 26 -3.77 -6.44 -0.97
N GLN A 27 -3.79 -6.97 0.25
CA GLN A 27 -4.93 -7.73 0.77
C GLN A 27 -5.86 -6.72 1.42
N ALA A 28 -6.91 -6.34 0.70
CA ALA A 28 -8.03 -5.60 1.26
C ALA A 28 -8.69 -6.48 2.33
N ALA A 29 -8.45 -6.15 3.60
CA ALA A 29 -9.04 -6.84 4.74
C ALA A 29 -10.55 -6.58 4.79
N THR A 30 -11.34 -7.63 4.61
CA THR A 30 -12.78 -7.64 4.86
C THR A 30 -13.01 -7.70 6.37
N PHE A 31 -13.52 -6.62 6.97
CA PHE A 31 -13.89 -6.59 8.39
C PHE A 31 -15.42 -6.73 8.54
N THR A 32 -15.83 -7.75 9.30
CA THR A 32 -17.23 -8.01 9.66
C THR A 32 -17.58 -7.23 10.94
N VAL A 33 -18.37 -6.16 10.81
CA VAL A 33 -18.86 -5.38 11.96
C VAL A 33 -20.08 -6.08 12.56
N LYS A 34 -20.00 -6.44 13.85
CA LYS A 34 -21.16 -6.90 14.64
C LYS A 34 -21.91 -5.69 15.16
N SER A 35 -23.14 -5.52 14.71
CA SER A 35 -24.07 -4.47 15.16
C SER A 35 -24.73 -4.85 16.49
N THR A 36 -24.79 -3.91 17.43
CA THR A 36 -25.66 -4.00 18.61
C THR A 36 -26.22 -2.59 18.84
N THR A 37 -27.54 -2.48 18.69
CA THR A 37 -28.33 -1.24 18.59
C THR A 37 -28.90 -0.83 19.96
N ASP A 38 -29.17 0.47 20.10
CA ASP A 38 -29.96 1.23 21.07
C ASP A 38 -29.28 2.09 22.16
N ALA A 39 -29.67 3.37 22.17
CA ALA A 39 -29.48 4.46 23.14
C ALA A 39 -28.06 5.00 23.47
N THR A 40 -26.97 4.28 23.18
CA THR A 40 -25.57 4.77 23.24
C THR A 40 -25.02 5.22 21.88
N GLU A 41 -25.90 5.34 20.89
CA GLU A 41 -25.54 5.32 19.48
C GLU A 41 -24.73 6.55 19.03
N THR A 42 -25.04 7.74 19.52
CA THR A 42 -24.34 8.97 19.12
C THR A 42 -22.87 9.03 19.58
N PRO A 43 -22.55 8.76 20.87
CA PRO A 43 -21.15 8.73 21.31
C PRO A 43 -20.37 7.54 20.73
N LEU A 44 -21.00 6.38 20.56
CA LEU A 44 -20.36 5.22 19.93
C LEU A 44 -20.09 5.49 18.44
N GLN A 45 -21.05 6.05 17.71
CA GLN A 45 -20.88 6.39 16.28
C GLN A 45 -19.78 7.44 16.07
N ALA A 46 -19.70 8.47 16.93
CA ALA A 46 -18.62 9.44 16.88
C ALA A 46 -17.25 8.80 17.16
N GLN A 47 -17.16 7.85 18.10
CA GLN A 47 -15.93 7.12 18.40
C GLN A 47 -15.48 6.24 17.23
N TRP A 48 -16.40 5.54 16.56
CA TRP A 48 -16.09 4.70 15.39
C TRP A 48 -15.64 5.56 14.21
N CYS A 49 -16.28 6.70 13.96
CA CYS A 49 -15.85 7.63 12.93
C CYS A 49 -14.46 8.23 13.21
N GLU A 50 -14.11 8.50 14.47
CA GLU A 50 -12.75 8.97 14.80
C GLU A 50 -11.71 7.88 14.55
N GLN A 51 -11.98 6.63 14.91
CA GLN A 51 -11.08 5.52 14.61
C GLN A 51 -10.90 5.32 13.11
N ASP A 52 -12.00 5.26 12.35
CA ASP A 52 -11.96 5.16 10.88
C ASP A 52 -11.13 6.31 10.30
N LEU A 53 -11.36 7.54 10.77
CA LEU A 53 -10.65 8.71 10.29
C LEU A 53 -9.14 8.64 10.59
N GLN A 54 -8.73 8.09 11.74
CA GLN A 54 -7.31 7.83 12.03
C GLN A 54 -6.72 6.77 11.08
N ASP A 55 -7.43 5.68 10.83
CA ASP A 55 -6.99 4.62 9.93
C ASP A 55 -6.81 5.14 8.49
N TRP A 56 -7.74 5.97 8.01
CA TRP A 56 -7.64 6.59 6.69
C TRP A 56 -6.54 7.65 6.61
N ARG A 57 -6.28 8.41 7.68
CA ARG A 57 -5.13 9.30 7.76
C ARG A 57 -3.81 8.53 7.66
N GLN A 58 -3.67 7.42 8.38
CA GLN A 58 -2.47 6.57 8.29
C GLN A 58 -2.27 6.01 6.88
N ARG A 59 -3.35 5.57 6.22
CA ARG A 59 -3.29 5.11 4.82
C ARG A 59 -2.85 6.23 3.89
N ARG A 60 -3.41 7.43 4.05
CA ARG A 60 -3.03 8.61 3.26
C ARG A 60 -1.54 8.90 3.40
N ASP A 61 -1.01 8.91 4.62
CA ASP A 61 0.40 9.20 4.88
C ASP A 61 1.33 8.15 4.24
N VAL A 62 0.92 6.87 4.22
CA VAL A 62 1.64 5.80 3.50
C VAL A 62 1.61 6.02 1.98
N VAL A 63 0.46 6.39 1.41
CA VAL A 63 0.35 6.65 -0.03
C VAL A 63 1.15 7.90 -0.42
N ASP A 64 1.11 8.96 0.39
CA ASP A 64 1.89 10.18 0.18
C ASP A 64 3.40 9.88 0.20
N TYR A 65 3.87 9.03 1.13
CA TYR A 65 5.26 8.57 1.14
C TYR A 65 5.64 7.82 -0.15
N GLN A 66 4.78 6.91 -0.63
CA GLN A 66 5.05 6.17 -1.86
C GLN A 66 5.07 7.07 -3.10
N ILE A 67 4.18 8.07 -3.18
CA ILE A 67 4.20 9.08 -4.24
C ILE A 67 5.53 9.85 -4.21
N ALA A 68 5.96 10.30 -3.03
CA ALA A 68 7.21 11.03 -2.87
C ALA A 68 8.44 10.20 -3.27
N ASP A 69 8.48 8.92 -2.92
CA ASP A 69 9.54 7.99 -3.33
C ASP A 69 9.60 7.84 -4.86
N ILE A 70 8.44 7.64 -5.52
CA ILE A 70 8.39 7.53 -6.98
C ILE A 70 8.79 8.86 -7.65
N ASP A 71 8.30 10.00 -7.16
CA ASP A 71 8.68 11.31 -7.68
C ASP A 71 10.18 11.58 -7.51
N ALA A 72 10.83 11.05 -6.47
CA ALA A 72 12.28 11.12 -6.31
C ALA A 72 12.99 10.23 -7.33
N ARG A 73 12.52 9.00 -7.55
CA ARG A 73 13.09 8.06 -8.53
C ARG A 73 12.95 8.56 -9.97
N LEU A 74 11.85 9.23 -10.31
CA LEU A 74 11.61 9.82 -11.64
C LEU A 74 12.62 10.93 -12.00
N LYS A 75 13.31 11.51 -11.01
CA LYS A 75 14.36 12.52 -11.24
C LYS A 75 15.70 11.91 -11.66
N ASP A 76 15.88 10.60 -11.54
CA ASP A 76 17.11 9.94 -11.98
C ASP A 76 17.20 9.92 -13.51
N SER A 77 18.23 10.57 -14.03
CA SER A 77 18.51 10.68 -15.46
C SER A 77 18.94 9.36 -16.11
N ASN A 78 19.33 8.37 -15.31
CA ASN A 78 19.76 7.05 -15.80
C ASN A 78 18.59 6.09 -16.06
N LEU A 79 17.35 6.49 -15.77
CA LEU A 79 16.19 5.65 -16.04
C LEU A 79 16.01 5.41 -17.53
N THR A 80 15.78 4.14 -17.86
CA THR A 80 15.30 3.77 -19.18
C THR A 80 13.89 4.32 -19.39
N GLU A 81 13.50 4.51 -20.65
CA GLU A 81 12.14 5.00 -20.96
C GLU A 81 11.04 4.04 -20.49
N ALA A 82 11.31 2.73 -20.55
CA ALA A 82 10.38 1.72 -20.05
C ALA A 82 10.19 1.83 -18.53
N ASP A 83 11.28 2.01 -17.78
CA ASP A 83 11.22 2.17 -16.32
C ASP A 83 10.52 3.48 -15.93
N ARG A 84 10.80 4.57 -16.67
CA ARG A 84 10.17 5.87 -16.45
C ARG A 84 8.66 5.76 -16.60
N LYS A 85 8.21 5.16 -17.71
CA LYS A 85 6.78 4.94 -17.95
C LYS A 85 6.13 4.05 -16.89
N ALA A 86 6.82 2.98 -16.46
CA ALA A 86 6.32 2.11 -15.40
C ALA A 86 6.14 2.86 -14.07
N LEU A 87 7.10 3.73 -13.70
CA LEU A 87 7.00 4.58 -12.53
C LEU A 87 5.92 5.65 -12.65
N GLU A 88 5.78 6.30 -13.80
CA GLU A 88 4.70 7.27 -14.04
C GLU A 88 3.32 6.63 -13.92
N ASP A 89 3.15 5.41 -14.44
CA ASP A 89 1.90 4.67 -14.33
C ASP A 89 1.63 4.21 -12.90
N GLN A 90 2.65 3.81 -12.14
CA GLN A 90 2.52 3.55 -10.70
C GLN A 90 2.13 4.82 -9.93
N ASN A 91 2.79 5.95 -10.21
CA ASN A 91 2.50 7.24 -9.58
C ASN A 91 1.06 7.69 -9.86
N ARG A 92 0.59 7.50 -11.10
CA ARG A 92 -0.80 7.80 -11.49
C ARG A 92 -1.81 7.00 -10.67
N LYS A 93 -1.56 5.71 -10.46
CA LYS A 93 -2.43 4.84 -9.64
C LYS A 93 -2.46 5.27 -8.19
N LEU A 94 -1.29 5.57 -7.59
CA LEU A 94 -1.22 6.05 -6.21
C LEU A 94 -1.92 7.40 -6.03
N LYS A 95 -1.82 8.32 -7.01
CA LYS A 95 -2.56 9.59 -6.99
C LYS A 95 -4.08 9.38 -7.07
N GLN A 96 -4.54 8.38 -7.83
CA GLN A 96 -5.96 7.99 -7.83
C GLN A 96 -6.40 7.41 -6.48
N GLU A 97 -5.59 6.55 -5.88
CA GLU A 97 -5.86 6.01 -4.54
C GLU A 97 -5.91 7.12 -3.48
N ARG A 98 -4.94 8.02 -3.50
CA ARG A 98 -4.88 9.19 -2.61
C ARG A 98 -6.14 10.05 -2.73
N ASN A 99 -6.62 10.27 -3.96
CA ASN A 99 -7.88 11.00 -4.18
C ASN A 99 -9.09 10.24 -3.61
N GLY A 100 -9.15 8.92 -3.77
CA GLY A 100 -10.19 8.10 -3.16
C GLY A 100 -10.17 8.14 -1.63
N ILE A 101 -8.98 8.15 -1.02
CA ILE A 101 -8.81 8.31 0.43
C ILE A 101 -9.33 9.69 0.87
N ASP A 102 -8.98 10.76 0.16
CA ASP A 102 -9.46 12.11 0.46
C ASP A 102 -10.99 12.22 0.35
N GLU A 103 -11.59 11.60 -0.67
CA GLU A 103 -13.05 11.53 -0.84
C GLU A 103 -13.71 10.78 0.31
N TRP A 104 -13.11 9.66 0.76
CA TRP A 104 -13.64 8.90 1.89
C TRP A 104 -13.55 9.67 3.20
N ILE A 105 -12.42 10.31 3.48
CA ILE A 105 -12.23 11.19 4.64
C ILE A 105 -13.27 12.31 4.63
N LYS A 106 -13.48 12.95 3.47
CA LYS A 106 -14.50 13.99 3.32
C LYS A 106 -15.90 13.44 3.63
N TRP A 107 -16.23 12.25 3.14
CA TRP A 107 -17.50 11.58 3.42
C TRP A 107 -17.71 11.29 4.91
N ILE A 108 -16.68 10.87 5.66
CA ILE A 108 -16.77 10.73 7.13
C ILE A 108 -17.17 12.06 7.77
N PHE A 109 -16.50 13.15 7.39
CA PHE A 109 -16.78 14.47 7.96
C PHE A 109 -18.20 14.92 7.64
N GLU A 110 -18.68 14.72 6.41
CA GLU A 110 -20.07 15.02 6.04
C GLU A 110 -21.07 14.21 6.89
N ARG A 111 -20.81 12.92 7.10
CA ARG A 111 -21.65 12.06 7.94
C ARG A 111 -21.66 12.51 9.41
N LEU A 112 -20.50 12.92 9.94
CA LEU A 112 -20.36 13.44 11.30
C LEU A 112 -21.09 14.79 11.50
N ILE A 113 -20.99 15.70 10.52
CA ILE A 113 -21.58 17.05 10.61
C ILE A 113 -23.09 17.02 10.42
N HIS A 114 -23.58 16.24 9.46
CA HIS A 114 -25.00 16.27 9.07
C HIS A 114 -25.86 15.26 9.84
N GLY A 115 -25.27 14.33 10.61
CA GLY A 115 -26.02 13.33 11.38
C GLY A 115 -26.90 12.41 10.53
N VAL A 116 -26.65 12.32 9.23
CA VAL A 116 -27.48 11.55 8.29
C VAL A 116 -27.13 10.07 8.43
N CYS A 117 -27.81 9.42 9.36
CA CYS A 117 -28.04 7.99 9.39
C CYS A 117 -29.18 7.65 8.43
N ASP A 118 -28.95 7.71 7.13
CA ASP A 118 -29.79 6.95 6.21
C ASP A 118 -29.02 5.67 5.84
N VAL A 119 -29.53 4.56 6.35
CA VAL A 119 -29.15 3.16 6.05
C VAL A 119 -29.99 2.68 4.88
#